data_AF-W1Y9G8-F1
#
_entry.id   AF-W1Y9G8-F1
#
_cell.length_a   1.000
_cell.length_b   1.000
_cell.length_c   1.000
_cell.angle_alpha   90.00
_cell.angle_beta   90.00
_cell.angle_gamma   90.00
#
_symmetry.space_group_name_H-M   'P 1'
#
loop_
_entity.id
_entity.type
_entity.pdbx_description
1 polymer ?
#
loop_
_entity_poly.entity_id
_entity_poly.type
_entity_poly.pdbx_seq_one_letter_code
_entity_poly.pdbx_strand_id
1 'polypeptide(L)'
;RSSDLTTLTRDIWQLQLRMSRRQGKRAWKLLEHPKFRAAYDLLALRAEVERNAELQRLVKWWGEFQVSAPPDQKGMLNELDEEPSPRRRTRRPRKRA
;
A
#
# COMPACT_ATOMS: atom_id res chain seq x y z
N ARG A 1 -19.81 18.50 -14.17
CA ARG A 1 -20.04 18.08 -12.76
C ARG A 1 -20.09 16.57 -12.58
N SER A 2 -20.24 15.74 -13.62
CA SER A 2 -20.18 14.26 -13.49
C SER A 2 -18.74 13.69 -13.49
N SER A 3 -17.74 14.49 -13.87
CA SER A 3 -16.32 14.11 -14.00
C SER A 3 -15.61 13.88 -12.65
N ASP A 4 -16.17 14.43 -11.57
CA ASP A 4 -15.49 14.48 -10.27
C ASP A 4 -15.55 13.11 -9.55
N LEU A 5 -16.67 12.39 -9.71
CA LEU A 5 -16.88 11.06 -9.11
C LEU A 5 -16.07 9.97 -9.82
N THR A 6 -15.93 10.04 -11.14
CA THR A 6 -15.13 9.07 -11.91
C THR A 6 -13.64 9.21 -11.59
N THR A 7 -13.16 10.44 -11.43
CA THR A 7 -11.80 10.74 -10.99
C THR A 7 -11.57 10.22 -9.56
N LEU A 8 -12.53 10.42 -8.66
CA LEU A 8 -12.45 9.89 -7.30
C LEU A 8 -12.36 8.37 -7.24
N THR A 9 -13.21 7.68 -8.00
CA THR A 9 -13.23 6.21 -8.05
C THR A 9 -11.93 5.67 -8.63
N ARG A 10 -11.42 6.28 -9.71
CA ARG A 10 -10.13 5.89 -10.32
C ARG A 10 -8.99 6.01 -9.32
N ASP A 11 -8.94 7.07 -8.53
CA ASP A 11 -7.89 7.25 -7.54
C ASP A 11 -7.95 6.20 -6.43
N ILE A 12 -9.15 5.87 -5.92
CA ILE A 12 -9.33 4.81 -4.91
C ILE A 12 -8.81 3.48 -5.45
N TRP A 13 -9.11 3.16 -6.71
CA TRP A 13 -8.63 1.94 -7.35
C TRP A 13 -7.12 1.93 -7.57
N GLN A 14 -6.53 3.09 -7.94
CA GLN A 14 -5.08 3.20 -8.04
C GLN A 14 -4.37 3.02 -6.69
N LEU A 15 -5.00 3.43 -5.58
CA LEU A 15 -4.45 3.22 -4.24
C LEU A 15 -4.41 1.74 -3.87
N GLN A 16 -5.37 0.91 -4.32
CA GLN A 16 -5.32 -0.54 -4.10
C GLN A 16 -4.02 -1.18 -4.62
N LEU A 17 -3.56 -0.76 -5.80
CA LEU A 17 -2.31 -1.26 -6.40
C LEU A 17 -1.05 -0.78 -5.64
N ARG A 18 -1.18 0.31 -4.88
CA ARG A 18 -0.07 0.90 -4.12
C ARG A 18 -0.01 0.38 -2.69
N MET A 19 -1.15 -0.03 -2.10
CA MET A 19 -1.23 -0.53 -0.73
C MET A 19 -0.41 -1.81 -0.48
N SER A 20 -0.11 -2.60 -1.51
CA SER A 20 0.84 -3.72 -1.40
C SER A 20 2.30 -3.27 -1.26
N ARG A 21 2.63 -2.03 -1.64
CA ARG A 21 3.99 -1.45 -1.61
C ARG A 21 4.20 -0.60 -0.37
N ARG A 22 4.22 -1.26 0.78
CA ARG A 22 4.33 -0.68 2.13
C ARG A 22 5.77 -0.44 2.64
N GLN A 23 6.80 -0.70 1.82
CA GLN A 23 8.21 -0.55 2.21
C GLN A 23 8.67 0.92 2.22
N GLY A 24 9.47 1.28 3.23
CA GLY A 24 10.12 2.57 3.40
C GLY A 24 9.17 3.78 3.36
N LYS A 25 9.62 4.87 2.70
CA LYS A 25 8.89 6.17 2.65
C LYS A 25 7.53 6.11 1.94
N ARG A 26 7.22 5.02 1.24
CA ARG A 26 5.97 4.90 0.46
C ARG A 26 4.75 4.73 1.36
N ALA A 27 4.90 4.06 2.51
CA ALA A 27 3.82 3.86 3.45
C ALA A 27 3.31 5.19 4.02
N TRP A 28 4.23 6.06 4.45
CA TRP A 28 3.92 7.41 4.93
C TRP A 28 3.15 8.24 3.91
N LYS A 29 3.65 8.28 2.67
CA LYS A 29 2.99 9.02 1.58
C LYS A 29 1.59 8.47 1.25
N LEU A 30 1.37 7.17 1.43
CA LEU A 30 0.06 6.54 1.27
C LEU A 30 -0.88 6.95 2.40
N LEU A 31 -0.40 6.95 3.65
CA LEU A 31 -1.16 7.33 4.83
C LEU A 31 -1.63 8.80 4.77
N GLU A 32 -0.79 9.69 4.25
CA GLU A 32 -1.11 11.12 4.05
C GLU A 32 -2.13 11.37 2.92
N HIS A 33 -2.44 10.37 2.10
CA HIS A 33 -3.32 10.58 0.94
C HIS A 33 -4.77 10.84 1.39
N PRO A 34 -5.46 11.88 0.88
CA PRO A 34 -6.79 12.26 1.35
C PRO A 34 -7.85 11.15 1.15
N LYS A 35 -7.65 10.28 0.17
CA LYS A 35 -8.52 9.13 -0.14
C LYS A 35 -8.06 7.81 0.50
N PHE A 36 -7.08 7.85 1.41
CA PHE A 36 -6.55 6.65 2.06
C PHE A 36 -7.64 5.87 2.80
N ARG A 37 -8.51 6.57 3.56
CA ARG A 37 -9.60 5.92 4.31
C ARG A 37 -10.52 5.10 3.41
N ALA A 38 -11.01 5.70 2.31
CA ALA A 38 -11.86 5.01 1.35
C ALA A 38 -11.15 3.82 0.69
N ALA A 39 -9.85 3.95 0.41
CA ALA A 39 -9.05 2.83 -0.10
C ALA A 39 -8.86 1.73 0.95
N TYR A 40 -8.67 2.07 2.22
CA TYR A 40 -8.52 1.10 3.31
C TYR A 40 -9.83 0.33 3.53
N ASP A 41 -10.96 1.02 3.56
CA ASP A 41 -12.28 0.40 3.73
C ASP A 41 -12.58 -0.56 2.57
N LEU A 42 -12.26 -0.18 1.33
CA LEU A 42 -12.37 -1.07 0.17
C LEU A 42 -11.43 -2.27 0.29
N LEU A 43 -10.19 -2.07 0.75
CA LEU A 43 -9.23 -3.16 0.97
C LEU A 43 -9.73 -4.16 2.02
N ALA A 44 -10.33 -3.67 3.11
CA ALA A 44 -10.92 -4.49 4.16
C ALA A 44 -12.06 -5.38 3.63
N LEU A 45 -13.02 -4.77 2.93
CA LEU A 45 -14.12 -5.50 2.28
C LEU A 45 -13.58 -6.54 1.28
N ARG A 46 -12.58 -6.17 0.49
CA ARG A 46 -11.97 -7.06 -0.50
C ARG A 46 -11.29 -8.26 0.17
N ALA A 47 -10.59 -8.05 1.29
CA ALA A 47 -9.96 -9.13 2.05
C ALA A 47 -10.99 -10.09 2.65
N GLU A 48 -12.15 -9.57 3.08
CA GLU A 48 -13.26 -10.38 3.62
C GLU A 48 -13.92 -11.22 2.53
N VAL A 49 -14.22 -10.61 1.38
CA VAL A 49 -14.91 -11.26 0.25
C VAL A 49 -14.01 -12.29 -0.45
N GLU A 50 -12.77 -11.91 -0.79
CA GLU A 50 -11.84 -12.81 -1.50
C GLU A 50 -11.25 -13.90 -0.60
N ARG A 51 -11.39 -13.76 0.74
CA ARG A 51 -10.77 -14.65 1.75
C ARG A 51 -9.29 -14.91 1.50
N ASN A 52 -8.60 -13.91 0.96
CA ASN A 52 -7.19 -13.99 0.60
C ASN A 52 -6.32 -13.64 1.82
N ALA A 53 -5.49 -14.60 2.25
CA ALA A 53 -4.61 -14.43 3.40
C ALA A 53 -3.60 -13.27 3.27
N GLU A 54 -3.13 -12.97 2.06
CA GLU A 54 -2.25 -11.83 1.81
C GLU A 54 -2.99 -10.49 2.02
N LEU A 55 -4.21 -10.38 1.49
CA LEU A 55 -5.03 -9.18 1.68
C LEU A 55 -5.39 -8.98 3.16
N GLN A 56 -5.73 -10.06 3.87
CA GLN A 56 -6.01 -10.00 5.31
C GLN A 56 -4.80 -9.51 6.11
N ARG A 57 -3.59 -10.00 5.79
CA ARG A 57 -2.34 -9.51 6.40
C ARG A 57 -2.09 -8.03 6.09
N LEU A 58 -2.37 -7.59 4.86
CA LEU A 58 -2.25 -6.18 4.47
C LEU A 58 -3.24 -5.30 5.26
N VAL A 59 -4.50 -5.70 5.38
CA VAL A 59 -5.52 -4.98 6.15
C VAL A 59 -5.13 -4.86 7.61
N LYS A 60 -4.65 -5.95 8.22
CA LYS A 60 -4.17 -5.95 9.60
C LYS A 60 -3.00 -4.98 9.78
N TRP A 61 -1.98 -5.08 8.94
CA TRP A 61 -0.81 -4.21 9.01
C TRP A 61 -1.14 -2.73 8.82
N TRP A 62 -1.96 -2.40 7.82
CA TRP A 62 -2.39 -1.01 7.60
C TRP A 62 -3.28 -0.51 8.74
N GLY A 63 -4.07 -1.41 9.34
CA GLY A 63 -4.90 -1.15 10.51
C GLY A 63 -4.08 -0.75 11.74
N GLU A 64 -2.97 -1.45 11.98
CA GLU A 64 -2.00 -1.13 13.04
C GLU A 64 -1.21 0.15 12.70
N PHE A 65 -0.65 0.23 11.48
CA PHE A 65 0.22 1.32 11.07
C PHE A 65 -0.46 2.70 11.16
N GLN A 66 -1.74 2.80 10.81
CA GLN A 66 -2.45 4.08 10.84
C GLN A 66 -2.75 4.60 12.26
N VAL A 67 -2.75 3.74 13.28
CA VAL A 67 -3.04 4.12 14.69
C VAL A 67 -1.79 4.16 15.57
N SER A 68 -0.69 3.56 15.11
CA SER A 68 0.61 3.55 15.79
C SER A 68 1.24 4.94 15.89
N ALA A 69 2.05 5.16 16.93
CA ALA A 69 2.83 6.39 17.07
C ALA A 69 4.02 6.42 16.08
N PRO A 70 4.59 7.60 15.76
CA PRO A 70 5.74 7.71 14.86
C PRO A 70 6.93 6.77 15.14
N PRO A 71 7.37 6.55 16.40
CA PRO A 71 8.45 5.58 16.67
C PRO A 71 8.05 4.14 16.31
N ASP A 72 6.82 3.73 16.63
CA ASP A 72 6.31 2.39 16.35
C ASP A 72 6.11 2.17 14.85
N GLN A 73 5.56 3.17 14.14
CA GLN A 73 5.45 3.18 12.68
C GLN A 73 6.81 3.00 12.01
N LYS A 74 7.87 3.61 12.54
CA LYS A 74 9.24 3.42 12.05
C LYS A 74 9.72 1.98 12.30
N GLY A 75 9.43 1.41 13.46
CA GLY A 75 9.73 0.00 13.77
C GLY A 75 9.07 -0.96 12.78
N MET A 76 7.75 -0.80 12.57
CA MET A 76 6.97 -1.62 11.62
C MET A 76 7.50 -1.56 10.18
N LEU A 77 8.09 -0.44 9.76
CA LEU A 77 8.71 -0.31 8.43
C LEU A 77 10.07 -0.99 8.34
N ASN A 78 10.87 -0.93 9.41
CA ASN A 78 12.16 -1.60 9.44
C ASN A 78 11.99 -3.12 9.35
N GLU A 79 11.00 -3.69 10.05
CA GLU A 79 10.66 -5.12 9.98
C GLU A 79 10.34 -5.59 8.55
N LEU A 80 9.69 -4.74 7.75
CA LEU A 80 9.38 -5.04 6.34
C LEU A 80 10.58 -4.95 5.40
N ASP A 81 11.58 -4.13 5.74
CA ASP A 81 12.80 -3.98 4.95
C ASP A 81 13.79 -5.13 5.24
N GLU A 82 13.71 -5.76 6.41
CA GLU A 82 14.47 -6.98 6.74
C GLU A 82 13.88 -8.24 6.08
N GLU A 83 12.60 -8.23 5.70
CA GLU A 83 11.97 -9.33 4.97
C GLU A 83 12.59 -9.45 3.55
N PRO A 84 13.10 -10.62 3.13
CA PRO A 84 13.78 -10.76 1.85
C PRO A 84 12.81 -10.56 0.67
N SER A 85 12.67 -9.32 0.24
CA SER A 85 11.92 -8.96 -0.97
C SER A 85 12.62 -9.59 -2.18
N PRO A 86 11.91 -10.35 -3.06
CA PRO A 86 12.50 -10.96 -4.23
C PRO A 86 13.04 -9.85 -5.13
N ARG A 87 14.37 -9.65 -5.09
CA ARG A 87 15.08 -8.60 -5.82
C ARG A 87 14.70 -8.71 -7.29
N ARG A 88 13.85 -7.79 -7.77
CA ARG A 88 13.61 -7.60 -9.20
C ARG A 88 14.96 -7.32 -9.83
N ARG A 89 15.48 -8.29 -10.60
CA ARG A 89 16.67 -8.14 -11.44
C ARG A 89 16.49 -6.88 -12.28
N THR A 90 17.17 -5.79 -11.90
CA THR A 90 17.27 -4.60 -12.72
C THR A 90 17.91 -5.03 -14.03
N ARG A 91 17.14 -5.05 -15.12
CA ARG A 91 17.67 -5.24 -16.47
C ARG A 91 18.67 -4.11 -16.71
N ARG A 92 19.97 -4.43 -16.64
CA ARG A 92 21.03 -3.51 -17.07
C ARG A 92 20.71 -3.05 -18.50
N PRO A 93 20.74 -1.75 -18.80
CA PRO A 93 20.59 -1.30 -20.18
C PRO A 93 21.73 -1.90 -21.00
N ARG A 94 21.40 -2.64 -22.07
CA ARG A 94 22.38 -3.09 -23.06
C ARG A 94 23.01 -1.83 -23.65
N LYS A 95 24.28 -1.60 -23.32
CA LYS A 95 25.13 -0.60 -23.97
C LYS A 95 25.10 -0.91 -25.46
N ARG A 96 24.47 -0.04 -26.26
CA ARG A 96 24.58 -0.10 -27.72
C ARG A 96 26.01 0.30 -28.03
N ALA A 97 26.79 -0.66 -28.55
CA ALA A 97 28.02 -0.42 -29.29
C ALA A 97 27.67 -0.54 -30.77
#